data_AF-A0A7C3A7H1-F1
#
_entry.id   AF-A0A7C3A7H1-F1
#
_cell.length_a   1.000
_cell.length_b   1.000
_cell.length_c   1.000
_cell.angle_alpha   90.00
_cell.angle_beta   90.00
_cell.angle_gamma   90.00
#
_symmetry.space_group_name_H-M   'P 1'
#
loop_
_entity.id
_entity.type
_entity.pdbx_description
1 polymer ?
#
loop_
_entity_poly.entity_id
_entity_poly.type
_entity_poly.pdbx_seq_one_letter_code
_entity_poly.pdbx_strand_id
1 'polypeptide(L)' 'MKESMTPKERWLAVLNREKPDRIPMDYWATGEATEKVMKYLGCSSVDEMFKRLHI' A
#
# COMPACT_ATOMS: atom_id res chain seq x y z
N MET A 1 -0.28 -10.91 -9.15
CA MET A 1 0.74 -11.60 -8.33
C MET A 1 0.14 -11.84 -6.96
N LYS A 2 0.37 -13.01 -6.36
CA LYS A 2 -0.03 -13.28 -4.97
C LYS A 2 1.04 -12.64 -4.07
N GLU A 3 0.66 -11.71 -3.21
CA GLU A 3 1.56 -11.19 -2.18
C GLU A 3 1.89 -12.33 -1.19
N SER A 4 3.16 -12.54 -0.92
CA SER A 4 3.69 -13.57 -0.02
C SER A 4 4.35 -13.00 1.23
N MET A 5 4.62 -11.69 1.25
CA MET A 5 5.21 -10.97 2.39
C MET A 5 4.22 -9.95 2.94
N THR A 6 4.14 -9.90 4.27
CA THR A 6 3.50 -8.81 5.03
C THR A 6 4.25 -7.48 4.82
N PRO A 7 3.63 -6.33 5.09
CA PRO A 7 4.31 -5.03 5.01
C PRO A 7 5.62 -4.98 5.81
N LYS A 8 5.64 -5.58 7.01
CA LYS A 8 6.85 -5.69 7.84
C LYS A 8 7.94 -6.51 7.16
N GLU A 9 7.61 -7.68 6.63
CA GLU A 9 8.57 -8.55 5.94
C GLU A 9 9.17 -7.87 4.71
N ARG A 10 8.36 -7.11 3.94
CA ARG A 10 8.87 -6.35 2.79
C ARG A 10 9.90 -5.30 3.21
N TRP A 11 9.66 -4.59 4.31
CA TRP A 11 10.62 -3.63 4.84
C TRP A 11 11.90 -4.32 5.35
N LEU A 12 11.77 -5.44 6.05
CA LEU A 12 12.93 -6.21 6.51
C LEU A 12 13.78 -6.73 5.34
N ALA A 13 13.16 -7.23 4.26
CA ALA A 13 13.85 -7.66 3.06
C ALA A 13 14.67 -6.50 2.45
N VAL A 14 14.09 -5.31 2.32
CA VAL A 14 14.82 -4.12 1.82
C VAL A 14 16.02 -3.78 2.71
N LEU A 15 15.84 -3.77 4.03
CA LEU A 15 16.92 -3.46 4.98
C LEU A 15 18.05 -4.50 4.92
N ASN A 16 17.72 -5.76 4.64
CA ASN A 16 18.66 -6.86 4.45
C ASN A 16 19.26 -6.94 3.03
N ARG A 17 18.93 -5.99 2.14
CA ARG A 17 19.34 -6.00 0.71
C ARG A 17 18.83 -7.22 -0.08
N GLU A 18 17.68 -7.75 0.33
CA GLU A 18 16.95 -8.81 -0.36
C GLU A 18 15.86 -8.23 -1.26
N LYS A 19 15.38 -9.02 -2.23
CA LYS A 19 14.30 -8.61 -3.14
C LYS A 19 12.93 -8.85 -2.49
N PRO A 20 12.12 -7.82 -2.20
CA PRO A 20 10.76 -8.02 -1.70
C PRO A 20 9.83 -8.52 -2.83
N ASP A 21 8.71 -9.13 -2.46
CA ASP A 21 7.68 -9.62 -3.39
C ASP A 21 6.94 -8.49 -4.14
N ARG A 22 6.89 -7.31 -3.54
CA ARG A 22 6.45 -6.02 -4.09
C ARG A 22 7.29 -4.90 -3.46
N ILE A 23 7.49 -3.81 -4.19
CA ILE A 23 8.11 -2.59 -3.66
C ILE A 23 7.28 -2.09 -2.46
N PRO A 24 7.88 -1.91 -1.25
CA PRO A 24 7.20 -1.27 -0.14
C PRO A 24 6.68 0.10 -0.55
N MET A 25 5.45 0.40 -0.15
CA MET A 25 4.78 1.64 -0.51
C MET A 25 4.29 2.30 0.77
N ASP A 26 4.44 3.61 0.82
CA ASP A 26 3.81 4.47 1.80
C ASP A 26 2.90 5.46 1.04
N TYR A 27 1.72 5.76 1.59
CA TYR A 27 0.72 6.60 0.93
C TYR A 27 0.59 7.95 1.63
N TRP A 28 0.95 9.00 0.90
CA TRP A 28 0.86 10.38 1.37
C TRP A 28 0.17 11.21 0.28
N ALA A 29 -0.88 11.92 0.67
CA ALA A 29 -1.62 12.77 -0.25
C ALA A 29 -2.37 13.87 0.51
N THR A 30 -2.76 14.93 -0.19
CA THR A 30 -3.74 15.90 0.35
C THR A 30 -5.13 15.26 0.40
N GLY A 31 -6.08 15.92 1.08
CA GLY A 31 -7.47 15.45 1.15
C GLY A 31 -8.09 15.28 -0.23
N GLU A 32 -7.92 16.26 -1.12
CA GLU A 32 -8.48 16.26 -2.47
C GLU A 32 -7.91 15.14 -3.34
N ALA A 33 -6.63 14.81 -3.17
CA ALA A 33 -6.00 13.69 -3.86
C ALA A 33 -6.51 12.35 -3.31
N THR A 34 -6.70 12.24 -1.99
CA THR A 34 -7.26 11.05 -1.35
C THR A 34 -8.68 10.77 -1.83
N GLU A 35 -9.52 11.79 -1.89
CA GLU A 35 -10.89 11.68 -2.43
C GLU A 35 -10.91 11.17 -3.87
N LYS A 36 -10.02 11.67 -4.74
CA LYS A 36 -9.91 11.19 -6.13
C LYS A 36 -9.50 9.72 -6.19
N VAL A 37 -8.55 9.29 -5.36
CA VAL A 37 -8.09 7.90 -5.29
C VAL A 37 -9.19 6.99 -4.76
N MET A 38 -9.87 7.35 -3.67
CA MET A 38 -11.00 6.57 -3.14
C MET A 38 -12.10 6.42 -4.19
N LYS A 39 -12.46 7.50 -4.90
CA LYS A 39 -13.46 7.46 -5.98
C LYS A 39 -13.04 6.53 -7.12
N TYR A 40 -11.77 6.58 -7.53
CA TYR A 40 -11.24 5.70 -8.58
C TYR A 40 -11.23 4.22 -8.16
N LEU A 41 -10.88 3.94 -6.90
CA LEU A 41 -10.83 2.59 -6.35
C LEU A 41 -12.20 2.05 -5.89
N GLY A 42 -13.22 2.91 -5.82
CA GLY A 42 -14.56 2.56 -5.34
C GLY A 42 -14.63 2.35 -3.82
N CYS A 43 -13.73 2.97 -3.05
CA CYS A 43 -13.68 2.83 -1.59
C CYS A 43 -14.55 3.87 -0.89
N SER A 44 -15.27 3.44 0.15
CA SER A 44 -16.13 4.28 0.98
C SER A 44 -15.40 4.95 2.15
N SER A 45 -14.19 4.51 2.45
CA SER A 45 -13.36 5.02 3.54
C SER A 45 -11.87 4.90 3.23
N VAL A 46 -11.06 5.68 3.95
CA VAL A 46 -9.59 5.60 3.87
C VAL A 46 -9.09 4.23 4.32
N ASP A 47 -9.71 3.63 5.35
CA ASP A 47 -9.36 2.27 5.81
C ASP A 47 -9.60 1.21 4.74
N GLU A 48 -10.71 1.32 3.99
CA GLU A 48 -10.99 0.44 2.86
C GLU A 48 -9.97 0.64 1.73
N MET A 49 -9.60 1.89 1.47
CA MET A 49 -8.54 2.23 0.52
C MET A 49 -7.19 1.61 0.92
N PHE A 50 -6.79 1.72 2.19
CA PHE A 50 -5.55 1.11 2.70
C PHE A 50 -5.55 -0.41 2.57
N LYS A 51 -6.66 -1.07 2.93
CA LYS A 51 -6.84 -2.51 2.70
C LYS A 51 -6.72 -2.88 1.23
N ARG A 52 -7.29 -2.05 0.33
CA ARG A 52 -7.23 -2.28 -1.12
C ARG A 52 -5.84 -2.06 -1.69
N LEU A 53 -5.05 -1.17 -1.10
CA LEU A 53 -3.68 -0.85 -1.50
C LEU A 53 -2.62 -1.73 -0.84
N HIS A 54 -2.99 -2.56 0.14
CA HIS A 54 -2.10 -3.45 0.89
C HIS A 54 -0.98 -2.70 1.64
N ILE A 55 -1.32 -1.54 2.22
CA ILE A 55 -0.45 -0.65 3.01
C ILE A 55 -0.96 -0.48 4.44
#